data_AF-T0K2P6-F1
#
_entry.id   AF-T0K2P6-F1
#
_cell.length_a   1.000
_cell.length_b   1.000
_cell.length_c   1.000
_cell.angle_alpha   90.00
_cell.angle_beta   90.00
_cell.angle_gamma   90.00
#
_symmetry.space_group_name_H-M   'P 1'
#
loop_
_entity.id
_entity.type
_entity.pdbx_description
1 polymer ?
#
loop_
_entity_poly.entity_id
_entity_poly.type
_entity_poly.pdbx_seq_one_letter_code
_entity_poly.pdbx_strand_id
1 'polypeptide(L)'
;MLLALPRLQAAGLKALLEEQREMVAFVKHRCDADLHLADRIAHANAFKEVFDAMLVFYEAAAKDYSAEAAKLAERSSHAAGDVMKSVKQEAASLTRPQAVKQAA
;
A
#
# COMPACT_ATOMS: atom_id res chain seq x y z
N MET A 1 16.27 -26.00 5.47
CA MET A 1 14.82 -25.86 5.25
C MET A 1 14.04 -25.47 6.52
N LEU A 2 14.39 -25.92 7.73
CA LEU A 2 13.60 -25.73 8.97
C LEU A 2 13.21 -24.26 9.31
N LEU A 3 14.04 -23.27 8.94
CA LEU A 3 13.79 -21.84 9.23
C LEU A 3 13.25 -21.05 8.03
N ALA A 4 13.08 -21.66 6.85
CA ALA A 4 12.68 -20.93 5.64
C ALA A 4 11.20 -20.49 5.70
N LEU A 5 10.32 -21.39 6.13
CA LEU A 5 8.88 -21.12 6.21
C LEU A 5 8.53 -20.07 7.28
N PRO A 6 9.04 -20.14 8.53
CA PRO A 6 8.78 -19.10 9.53
C PRO A 6 9.32 -17.72 9.12
N ARG A 7 10.45 -17.65 8.42
CA ARG A 7 11.02 -16.39 7.91
C ARG A 7 10.15 -15.77 6.82
N LEU A 8 9.63 -16.59 5.91
CA LEU A 8 8.71 -16.13 4.86
C LEU A 8 7.40 -15.62 5.47
N GLN A 9 6.84 -16.35 6.45
CA GLN A 9 5.64 -15.92 7.18
C GLN A 9 5.84 -14.60 7.93
N ALA A 10 6.97 -14.45 8.63
CA ALA A 10 7.31 -13.22 9.34
C ALA A 10 7.50 -12.04 8.39
N ALA A 11 8.16 -12.24 7.24
CA ALA A 11 8.33 -11.21 6.22
C ALA A 11 6.99 -10.77 5.61
N GLY A 12 6.09 -11.73 5.31
CA GLY A 12 4.75 -11.43 4.79
C GLY A 12 3.88 -10.69 5.81
N LEU A 13 3.89 -11.12 7.07
CA LEU A 13 3.18 -10.43 8.14
C LEU A 13 3.70 -9.00 8.36
N LYS A 14 5.03 -8.82 8.33
CA LYS A 14 5.65 -7.50 8.45
C LYS A 14 5.18 -6.56 7.32
N ALA A 15 5.27 -7.02 6.06
CA ALA A 15 4.82 -6.24 4.91
C ALA A 15 3.34 -5.85 5.03
N LEU A 16 2.48 -6.80 5.43
CA LEU A 16 1.06 -6.53 5.65
C LEU A 16 0.82 -5.46 6.72
N LEU A 17 1.56 -5.51 7.83
CA LEU A 17 1.42 -4.54 8.91
C LEU A 17 1.95 -3.15 8.51
N GLU A 18 2.99 -3.08 7.67
CA GLU A 18 3.50 -1.82 7.10
C GLU A 18 2.44 -1.19 6.18
N GLU A 19 1.81 -1.97 5.31
CA GLU A 19 0.68 -1.55 4.47
C GLU A 19 -0.51 -1.06 5.30
N GLN A 20 -0.90 -1.82 6.32
CA GLN A 20 -1.99 -1.43 7.22
C GLN A 20 -1.69 -0.13 7.95
N ARG A 21 -0.44 0.08 8.40
CA ARG A 21 -0.03 1.31 9.08
C ARG A 21 -0.24 2.53 8.18
N GLU A 22 0.09 2.43 6.91
CA GLU A 22 -0.03 3.53 5.97
C GLU A 22 -1.49 3.82 5.61
N MET A 23 -2.31 2.79 5.41
CA MET A 23 -3.76 2.99 5.24
C MET A 23 -4.39 3.68 6.45
N VAL A 24 -4.03 3.28 7.67
CA VAL A 24 -4.52 3.93 8.89
C VAL A 24 -4.04 5.38 8.98
N ALA A 25 -2.78 5.65 8.61
CA ALA A 25 -2.25 7.02 8.57
C ALA A 25 -3.00 7.90 7.57
N PHE A 26 -3.32 7.36 6.38
CA PHE A 26 -4.12 8.04 5.37
C PHE A 26 -5.54 8.36 5.89
N VAL A 27 -6.21 7.38 6.52
CA VAL A 27 -7.54 7.60 7.10
C VAL A 27 -7.50 8.68 8.17
N LYS A 28 -6.51 8.65 9.06
CA LYS A 28 -6.33 9.69 10.08
C LYS A 28 -6.18 11.08 9.44
N HIS A 29 -5.28 11.23 8.47
CA HIS A 29 -5.08 12.48 7.74
C HIS A 29 -6.39 12.98 7.12
N ARG A 30 -7.18 12.08 6.53
CA ARG A 30 -8.47 12.43 5.94
C ARG A 30 -9.47 12.92 6.99
N CYS A 31 -9.58 12.24 8.13
CA CYS A 31 -10.43 12.68 9.23
C CYS A 31 -10.01 14.04 9.79
N ASP A 32 -8.70 14.29 9.93
CA ASP A 32 -8.19 15.60 10.38
C ASP A 32 -8.61 16.72 9.40
N ALA A 33 -8.54 16.47 8.10
CA ALA A 33 -8.99 17.42 7.08
C ALA A 33 -10.53 17.59 7.04
N ASP A 34 -11.32 16.57 7.37
CA ASP A 34 -12.77 16.67 7.55
C ASP A 34 -13.15 17.55 8.74
N LEU A 35 -12.47 17.36 9.88
CA LEU A 35 -12.64 18.21 11.06
C LEU A 35 -12.30 19.66 10.74
N HIS A 36 -11.20 19.90 10.02
CA HIS A 36 -10.79 21.24 9.61
C HIS A 36 -11.81 21.90 8.66
N LEU A 37 -12.43 21.14 7.74
CA LEU A 37 -13.51 21.68 6.92
C LEU A 37 -14.72 22.07 7.78
N ALA A 38 -15.14 21.20 8.70
CA ALA A 38 -16.27 21.46 9.59
C ALA A 38 -16.03 22.73 10.42
N ASP A 39 -14.80 22.89 10.95
CA ASP A 39 -14.39 24.07 11.70
C ASP A 39 -14.46 25.36 10.84
N ARG A 40 -13.94 25.31 9.61
CA ARG A 40 -14.00 26.44 8.68
C ARG A 40 -15.42 26.83 8.31
N ILE A 41 -16.32 25.86 8.17
CA ILE A 41 -17.74 26.12 7.89
C ILE A 41 -18.42 26.72 9.12
N ALA A 42 -18.15 26.19 10.31
CA ALA A 42 -18.75 26.66 11.56
C ALA A 42 -18.39 28.12 11.89
N HIS A 43 -17.19 28.57 11.51
CA HIS A 43 -16.70 29.92 11.76
C HIS A 43 -16.85 30.89 10.57
N ALA A 44 -17.46 30.45 9.47
CA ALA A 44 -17.68 31.28 8.29
C ALA A 44 -18.78 32.33 8.53
N ASN A 45 -18.53 33.57 8.12
CA ASN A 45 -19.48 34.68 8.22
C ASN A 45 -20.17 34.99 6.89
N ALA A 46 -19.72 34.37 5.79
CA ALA A 46 -20.28 34.55 4.47
C ALA A 46 -20.33 33.24 3.68
N PHE A 47 -21.33 33.12 2.79
CA PHE A 47 -21.45 31.98 1.89
C PHE A 47 -20.18 31.75 1.04
N LYS A 48 -19.52 32.84 0.61
CA LYS A 48 -18.26 32.76 -0.13
C LYS A 48 -17.18 32.00 0.65
N GLU A 49 -17.07 32.24 1.95
CA GLU A 49 -16.05 31.59 2.80
C GLU A 49 -16.31 30.08 2.94
N VAL A 50 -17.58 29.68 3.04
CA VAL A 50 -17.99 28.27 3.01
C VAL A 50 -17.64 27.64 1.67
N PHE A 51 -17.97 28.31 0.56
CA PHE A 51 -17.69 27.79 -0.78
C PHE A 51 -16.18 27.65 -1.04
N ASP A 52 -15.39 28.64 -0.67
CA ASP A 52 -13.92 28.58 -0.76
C ASP A 52 -13.34 27.46 0.12
N ALA A 53 -13.92 27.22 1.31
CA ALA A 53 -13.50 26.13 2.18
C ALA A 53 -13.76 24.76 1.55
N MET A 54 -14.93 24.56 0.95
CA MET A 54 -15.26 23.33 0.22
C MET A 54 -14.38 23.13 -1.01
N LEU A 55 -14.11 24.18 -1.79
CA LEU A 55 -13.24 24.08 -2.97
C LEU A 55 -11.84 23.59 -2.60
N VAL A 56 -11.21 24.24 -1.62
CA VAL A 56 -9.87 23.85 -1.14
C VAL A 56 -9.87 22.40 -0.65
N PHE A 57 -10.91 22.00 0.08
CA PHE A 57 -11.05 20.65 0.59
C PHE A 57 -11.18 19.61 -0.51
N TYR A 58 -12.05 19.82 -1.50
CA TYR A 58 -12.25 18.86 -2.58
C TYR A 58 -11.03 18.74 -3.48
N GLU A 59 -10.33 19.85 -3.73
CA GLU A 59 -9.08 19.83 -4.49
C GLU A 59 -8.00 19.02 -3.74
N ALA A 60 -7.84 19.25 -2.43
CA ALA A 60 -6.91 18.49 -1.60
C ALA A 60 -7.28 17.01 -1.54
N ALA A 61 -8.56 16.68 -1.32
CA ALA A 61 -9.04 15.31 -1.28
C ALA A 61 -8.79 14.57 -2.60
N ALA A 62 -9.06 15.20 -3.74
CA ALA A 62 -8.79 14.60 -5.05
C ALA A 62 -7.29 14.27 -5.22
N LYS A 63 -6.40 15.16 -4.78
CA LYS A 63 -4.95 14.95 -4.82
C LYS A 63 -4.53 13.79 -3.90
N ASP A 64 -5.01 13.79 -2.67
CA ASP A 64 -4.66 12.80 -1.66
C ASP A 64 -5.11 11.39 -2.07
N TYR A 65 -6.36 11.23 -2.52
CA TYR A 65 -6.87 9.93 -3.00
C TYR A 65 -6.13 9.45 -4.25
N SER A 66 -5.79 10.35 -5.17
CA SER A 66 -5.03 9.99 -6.36
C SER A 66 -3.63 9.51 -6.00
N ALA A 67 -2.97 10.19 -5.06
CA ALA A 67 -1.66 9.80 -4.57
C ALA A 67 -1.70 8.44 -3.85
N GLU A 68 -2.71 8.21 -3.00
CA GLU A 68 -2.85 6.95 -2.27
C GLU A 68 -3.17 5.77 -3.21
N ALA A 69 -4.01 5.99 -4.23
CA ALA A 69 -4.27 5.01 -5.27
C ALA A 69 -3.00 4.67 -6.08
N ALA A 70 -2.17 5.68 -6.38
CA ALA A 70 -0.89 5.46 -7.07
C ALA A 70 0.07 4.60 -6.24
N LYS A 71 0.18 4.85 -4.93
CA LYS A 71 1.00 4.01 -4.02
C LYS A 71 0.49 2.57 -4.01
N LEU A 72 -0.83 2.37 -3.91
CA LEU A 72 -1.43 1.03 -3.92
C LEU A 72 -1.14 0.29 -5.23
N ALA A 73 -1.23 0.99 -6.37
CA ALA A 73 -0.89 0.45 -7.68
C ALA A 73 0.60 0.06 -7.77
N GLU A 74 1.50 0.89 -7.25
CA GLU A 74 2.94 0.62 -7.22
C GLU A 74 3.25 -0.63 -6.38
N ARG A 75 2.68 -0.75 -5.19
CA ARG A 75 2.88 -1.88 -4.28
C ARG A 75 2.36 -3.18 -4.84
N SER A 76 1.14 -3.16 -5.40
CA SER A 76 0.56 -4.34 -6.02
C SER A 76 1.35 -4.80 -7.25
N SER A 77 1.87 -3.88 -8.05
CA SER A 77 2.78 -4.20 -9.16
C SER A 77 4.09 -4.82 -8.67
N HIS A 78 4.69 -4.26 -7.62
CA HIS A 78 5.92 -4.79 -7.01
C HIS A 78 5.71 -6.21 -6.46
N ALA A 79 4.64 -6.42 -5.69
CA ALA A 79 4.29 -7.72 -5.15
C ALA A 79 4.05 -8.77 -6.25
N ALA A 80 3.35 -8.42 -7.33
CA ALA A 80 3.15 -9.31 -8.48
C ALA A 80 4.49 -9.64 -9.18
N GLY A 81 5.39 -8.66 -9.29
CA GLY A 81 6.74 -8.85 -9.83
C GLY A 81 7.59 -9.83 -9.00
N ASP A 82 7.58 -9.67 -7.68
CA ASP A 82 8.31 -10.55 -6.75
C ASP A 82 7.77 -11.98 -6.74
N VAL A 83 6.44 -12.14 -6.79
CA VAL A 83 5.80 -13.45 -6.95
C VAL A 83 6.23 -14.09 -8.27
N MET A 84 6.16 -13.35 -9.39
CA MET A 84 6.55 -13.88 -10.70
C MET A 84 8.04 -14.27 -10.74
N LYS A 85 8.91 -13.49 -10.09
CA LYS A 85 10.34 -13.80 -9.97
C LYS A 85 10.59 -15.05 -9.13
N SER A 86 9.89 -15.19 -8.01
CA SER A 86 9.97 -16.36 -7.13
C SER A 86 9.52 -17.63 -7.86
N VAL A 87 8.39 -17.58 -8.57
CA VAL A 87 7.89 -18.71 -9.39
C VAL A 87 8.87 -19.09 -10.49
N LYS A 88 9.47 -18.10 -11.18
CA LYS A 88 10.51 -18.38 -12.21
C LYS A 88 11.75 -19.05 -11.62
N GLN A 89 12.19 -18.61 -10.44
CA GLN A 89 13.34 -19.20 -9.74
C GLN A 89 13.05 -20.63 -9.27
N GLU A 90 11.86 -20.87 -8.74
CA GLU A 90 11.41 -22.20 -8.32
C GLU A 90 11.29 -23.15 -9.53
N ALA A 91 10.64 -22.72 -10.61
CA ALA A 91 10.56 -23.47 -11.85
C ALA A 91 11.94 -23.82 -12.43
N ALA A 92 12.90 -22.87 -12.42
CA ALA A 92 14.28 -23.09 -12.87
C ALA A 92 15.06 -24.06 -11.95
N SER A 93 14.74 -24.08 -10.66
CA SER A 93 15.35 -25.03 -9.71
C SER A 93 14.82 -26.46 -9.89
N LEU A 94 13.56 -26.61 -10.30
CA LEU A 94 12.91 -27.89 -10.60
C LEU A 94 13.27 -28.44 -11.98
N THR A 95 13.61 -27.59 -12.94
CA THR A 95 14.07 -27.99 -14.29
C THR A 95 15.57 -28.22 -14.39
N ARG A 96 16.36 -27.94 -13.34
CA ARG A 96 17.78 -28.31 -13.32
C ARG A 96 17.87 -29.84 -13.26
N PRO A 97 18.38 -30.52 -14.29
CA PRO A 97 18.41 -31.98 -14.31
C PRO A 97 19.18 -32.48 -13.10
N GLN A 98 18.55 -33.34 -12.30
CA GLN A 98 19.23 -34.23 -11.35
C GLN A 98 20.02 -35.27 -12.14
N ALA A 99 20.96 -34.82 -12.98
CA ALA A 99 21.96 -35.69 -13.54
C ALA A 99 23.12 -35.76 -12.53
N VAL A 100 23.51 -36.98 -12.19
CA VAL A 100 24.66 -37.35 -11.37
C VAL A 100 24.45 -37.28 -9.87
N LYS A 101 23.84 -38.35 -9.33
CA LYS A 101 24.47 -39.26 -8.32
C LYS A 101 23.54 -40.45 -8.02
N GLN A 102 23.42 -41.35 -8.99
CA GLN A 102 23.25 -42.78 -8.75
C GLN A 102 24.06 -43.51 -9.82
N ALA A 103 25.37 -43.55 -9.64
CA ALA A 103 26.27 -44.44 -10.36
C ALA A 103 27.45 -44.75 -9.45
N ALA A 104 27.42 -45.98 -8.93
CA ALA A 104 28.45 -46.80 -8.27
C ALA A 104 27.89 -47.44 -7.00
#